data_AF-A0A1V4ZZZ6-F1
#
_entry.id   AF-A0A1V4ZZZ6-F1
#
_cell.length_a   1.000
_cell.length_b   1.000
_cell.length_c   1.000
_cell.angle_alpha   90.00
_cell.angle_beta   90.00
_cell.angle_gamma   90.00
#
_symmetry.space_group_name_H-M   'P 1'
#
loop_
_entity.id
_entity.type
_entity.pdbx_description
1 polymer ?
#
loop_
_entity_poly.entity_id
_entity_poly.type
_entity_poly.pdbx_seq_one_letter_code
_entity_poly.pdbx_strand_id
1 'polypeptide(L)'
;MTPSLVCRRGWWAQLGDWCNKLGPCGNIGLMIGLIAGLLLTVLSLRTAHLRPAPMEVFWIIVILTLFCWVVMVFVAVVFGRFRLRSVLWGMLLRSVVICLVTVLITHVLGAYRFGIIIGIVVGLFFGYLICSVFARVRG
;
A
#
# COMPACT_ATOMS: atom_id res chain seq x y z
N MET A 1 -45.46 12.13 3.20
CA MET A 1 -44.27 12.96 2.91
C MET A 1 -43.22 12.64 3.97
N THR A 2 -42.34 11.70 3.69
CA THR A 2 -41.27 11.30 4.61
C THR A 2 -40.09 12.27 4.45
N PRO A 3 -39.57 12.85 5.55
CA PRO A 3 -38.47 13.79 5.47
C PRO A 3 -37.20 13.06 5.02
N SER A 4 -36.66 13.49 3.88
CA SER A 4 -35.36 13.08 3.38
C SER A 4 -34.28 13.62 4.32
N LEU A 5 -33.91 12.82 5.32
CA LEU A 5 -32.67 12.98 6.05
C LEU A 5 -31.53 12.82 5.04
N VAL A 6 -31.06 13.94 4.51
CA VAL A 6 -29.77 14.04 3.84
C VAL A 6 -28.73 13.78 4.93
N CYS A 7 -28.50 12.50 5.22
CA CYS A 7 -27.28 12.05 5.86
C CYS A 7 -26.16 12.50 4.95
N ARG A 8 -25.57 13.66 5.27
CA ARG A 8 -24.34 14.17 4.69
C ARG A 8 -23.30 13.08 4.94
N ARG A 9 -23.18 12.12 4.00
CA ARG A 9 -22.18 11.04 4.09
C ARG A 9 -20.86 11.74 4.30
N GLY A 10 -20.33 11.64 5.51
CA GLY A 10 -19.05 12.23 5.84
C GLY A 10 -18.01 11.70 4.87
N TRP A 11 -16.94 12.47 4.65
CA TRP A 11 -15.82 12.07 3.79
C TRP A 11 -15.33 10.64 4.08
N TRP A 12 -15.40 10.22 5.35
CA TRP A 12 -15.12 8.87 5.83
C TRP A 12 -16.02 7.77 5.23
N ALA A 13 -17.32 8.04 5.05
CA ALA A 13 -18.27 7.10 4.45
C ALA A 13 -18.03 6.97 2.93
N GLN A 14 -17.67 8.07 2.25
CA GLN A 14 -17.29 8.02 0.84
C GLN A 14 -15.98 7.26 0.63
N LEU A 15 -15.02 7.41 1.54
CA LEU A 15 -13.77 6.62 1.54
C LEU A 15 -14.07 5.13 1.73
N GLY A 16 -14.99 4.79 2.64
CA GLY A 16 -15.47 3.42 2.87
C GLY A 16 -16.14 2.80 1.64
N ASP A 17 -17.02 3.55 0.96
CA ASP A 17 -17.68 3.12 -0.28
C ASP A 17 -16.66 2.92 -1.42
N TRP A 18 -15.65 3.78 -1.53
CA TRP A 18 -14.55 3.62 -2.49
C TRP A 18 -13.69 2.39 -2.20
N CYS A 19 -13.30 2.18 -0.94
CA CYS A 19 -12.58 0.99 -0.49
C CYS A 19 -13.38 -0.30 -0.72
N ASN A 20 -14.71 -0.26 -0.61
CA ASN A 20 -15.56 -1.41 -0.94
C ASN A 20 -15.59 -1.69 -2.45
N LYS A 21 -15.58 -0.66 -3.30
CA LYS A 21 -15.51 -0.81 -4.77
C LYS A 21 -14.15 -1.30 -5.26
N LEU A 22 -13.05 -0.91 -4.60
CA LEU A 22 -11.69 -1.35 -4.92
C LEU A 22 -11.46 -2.85 -4.66
N GLY A 23 -12.31 -3.47 -3.86
CA GLY A 23 -12.18 -4.86 -3.44
C GLY A 23 -11.02 -5.08 -2.46
N PRO A 24 -10.92 -6.30 -1.90
CA PRO A 24 -9.95 -6.60 -0.85
C PRO A 24 -8.50 -6.46 -1.31
N CYS A 25 -8.18 -6.71 -2.59
CA CYS A 25 -6.79 -6.57 -3.07
C CYS A 25 -6.37 -5.11 -3.24
N GLY A 26 -7.28 -4.23 -3.67
CA GLY A 26 -7.02 -2.80 -3.75
C GLY A 26 -6.74 -2.20 -2.37
N ASN A 27 -7.52 -2.55 -1.36
CA ASN A 27 -7.32 -2.08 0.01
C ASN A 27 -6.00 -2.58 0.62
N ILE A 28 -5.62 -3.83 0.34
CA ILE A 28 -4.32 -4.38 0.76
C ILE A 28 -3.18 -3.59 0.10
N GLY A 29 -3.27 -3.31 -1.20
CA GLY A 29 -2.25 -2.52 -1.92
C GLY A 29 -2.14 -1.09 -1.40
N LEU A 30 -3.27 -0.45 -1.11
CA LEU A 30 -3.34 0.88 -0.52
C LEU A 30 -2.69 0.92 0.86
N MET A 31 -2.99 -0.05 1.73
CA MET A 31 -2.38 -0.17 3.06
C MET A 31 -0.86 -0.31 2.98
N ILE A 32 -0.36 -1.20 2.11
CA ILE A 32 1.08 -1.39 1.90
C ILE A 32 1.71 -0.08 1.41
N GLY A 33 1.11 0.55 0.41
CA GLY A 33 1.60 1.81 -0.16
C GLY A 33 1.64 2.95 0.86
N LEU A 34 0.60 3.06 1.70
CA LEU A 34 0.51 4.06 2.75
C LEU A 34 1.57 3.83 3.84
N ILE A 35 1.74 2.60 4.31
CA ILE A 35 2.77 2.25 5.30
C ILE A 35 4.17 2.52 4.73
N ALA A 36 4.45 2.02 3.53
CA ALA A 36 5.74 2.20 2.86
C ALA A 36 6.06 3.69 2.64
N GLY A 37 5.09 4.45 2.12
CA GLY A 37 5.24 5.88 1.88
C GLY A 37 5.41 6.69 3.16
N LEU A 38 4.71 6.33 4.24
CA LEU A 38 4.83 6.96 5.54
C LEU A 38 6.21 6.73 6.16
N LEU A 39 6.71 5.49 6.13
CA LEU A 39 8.07 5.18 6.60
C LEU A 39 9.14 5.95 5.79
N LEU A 40 9.01 6.00 4.46
CA LEU A 40 9.94 6.76 3.61
C LEU A 40 9.90 8.26 3.90
N THR A 41 8.72 8.80 4.17
CA THR A 41 8.56 10.23 4.49
C THR A 41 9.15 10.54 5.87
N VAL A 42 8.92 9.68 6.87
CA VAL A 42 9.53 9.81 8.20
C VAL A 42 11.05 9.74 8.11
N LEU A 43 11.59 8.83 7.29
CA LEU A 43 13.02 8.74 7.02
C LEU A 43 13.55 10.03 6.36
N SER A 44 12.83 10.59 5.40
CA SER A 44 13.19 11.85 4.76
C SER A 44 13.16 13.05 5.71
N LEU A 45 12.28 13.06 6.71
CA LEU A 45 12.19 14.13 7.71
C LEU A 45 13.33 14.04 8.74
N ARG A 46 13.74 12.82 9.09
CA ARG A 46 14.86 12.57 10.00
C ARG A 46 16.22 12.93 9.41
N THR A 47 16.37 12.85 8.10
CA THR A 47 17.65 13.01 7.40
C THR A 47 17.50 14.02 6.27
N ALA A 48 17.95 15.25 6.53
CA ALA A 48 17.69 16.44 5.71
C ALA A 48 18.16 16.34 4.25
N HIS A 49 19.14 15.47 3.95
CA HIS A 49 19.62 15.16 2.61
C HIS A 49 19.77 13.65 2.41
N LEU A 50 18.67 12.98 2.08
CA LEU A 50 18.72 11.59 1.60
C LEU A 50 19.26 11.56 0.17
N ARG A 51 20.56 11.28 0.03
CA ARG A 51 21.17 10.78 -1.21
C ARG A 51 21.79 9.41 -0.92
N PRO A 52 20.96 8.38 -0.70
CA PRO A 52 21.46 7.07 -0.36
C PRO A 52 22.30 6.48 -1.50
N ALA A 53 23.37 5.78 -1.14
CA ALA A 53 24.12 4.98 -2.11
C ALA A 53 23.20 3.85 -2.65
N PRO A 54 23.43 3.34 -3.88
CA PRO A 54 22.58 2.28 -4.46
C PRO A 54 22.47 1.03 -3.57
N MET A 55 23.52 0.75 -2.78
CA MET A 55 23.52 -0.33 -1.79
C MET A 55 22.55 -0.07 -0.63
N GLU A 56 22.46 1.18 -0.14
CA GLU A 56 21.53 1.56 0.91
C GLU A 56 20.08 1.53 0.43
N VAL A 57 19.83 1.92 -0.82
CA VAL A 57 18.50 1.83 -1.45
C VAL A 57 18.00 0.39 -1.47
N PHE A 58 18.88 -0.57 -1.81
CA PHE A 58 18.53 -1.98 -1.79
C PHE A 58 18.13 -2.45 -0.39
N TRP A 59 18.91 -2.09 0.64
CA TRP A 59 18.58 -2.41 2.03
C TRP A 59 17.26 -1.79 2.49
N ILE A 60 16.99 -0.53 2.11
CA ILE A 60 15.71 0.13 2.40
C ILE A 60 14.56 -0.66 1.77
N ILE A 61 14.69 -1.06 0.49
CA ILE A 61 13.66 -1.87 -0.19
C ILE A 61 13.42 -3.18 0.55
N VAL A 62 14.49 -3.91 0.89
CA VAL A 62 14.38 -5.22 1.56
C VAL A 62 13.72 -5.08 2.93
N ILE A 63 14.17 -4.14 3.75
CA ILE A 63 13.62 -3.90 5.10
C ILE A 63 12.17 -3.46 5.01
N LEU A 64 11.86 -2.50 4.12
CA LEU A 64 10.51 -1.97 3.97
C LEU A 64 9.53 -3.03 3.47
N THR A 65 9.99 -3.87 2.54
CA THR A 65 9.22 -5.00 2.00
C THR A 65 8.92 -6.04 3.07
N LEU A 66 9.93 -6.45 3.83
CA LEU A 66 9.77 -7.41 4.94
C LEU A 66 8.84 -6.84 6.01
N PHE A 67 9.00 -5.57 6.36
CA PHE A 67 8.14 -4.90 7.34
C PHE A 67 6.68 -4.86 6.88
N CYS A 68 6.42 -4.36 5.66
CA CYS A 68 5.06 -4.32 5.11
C CYS A 68 4.46 -5.73 4.97
N TRP A 69 5.26 -6.71 4.59
CA TRP A 69 4.82 -8.10 4.49
C TRP A 69 4.40 -8.66 5.84
N VAL A 70 5.23 -8.54 6.88
CA VAL A 70 4.93 -9.04 8.23
C VAL A 70 3.67 -8.36 8.78
N VAL A 71 3.56 -7.04 8.65
CA VAL A 71 2.37 -6.29 9.10
C VAL A 71 1.11 -6.79 8.38
N MET A 72 1.17 -6.98 7.07
CA MET A 72 -0.02 -7.42 6.32
C MET A 72 -0.37 -8.88 6.56
N VAL A 73 0.63 -9.77 6.73
CA VAL A 73 0.39 -11.16 7.15
C VAL A 73 -0.25 -11.18 8.52
N PHE A 74 0.23 -10.37 9.47
CA PHE A 74 -0.36 -10.25 10.80
C PHE A 74 -1.82 -9.79 10.72
N VAL A 75 -2.09 -8.73 9.95
CA VAL A 75 -3.47 -8.24 9.73
C VAL A 75 -4.36 -9.32 9.11
N ALA A 76 -3.87 -10.04 8.09
CA ALA A 76 -4.65 -11.07 7.41
C ALA A 76 -4.91 -12.31 8.28
N VAL A 77 -3.97 -12.68 9.15
CA VAL A 77 -4.11 -13.83 10.06
C VAL A 77 -5.02 -13.48 11.23
N VAL A 78 -4.81 -12.32 11.86
CA VAL A 78 -5.56 -11.89 13.06
C VAL A 78 -7.00 -11.50 12.71
N PHE A 79 -7.19 -10.66 11.69
CA PHE A 79 -8.52 -10.15 11.33
C PHE A 79 -9.22 -11.02 10.30
N GLY A 80 -8.48 -11.60 9.36
CA GLY A 80 -9.05 -12.34 8.22
C GLY A 80 -9.21 -13.84 8.44
N ARG A 81 -8.58 -14.43 9.47
CA ARG A 81 -8.56 -15.89 9.73
C ARG A 81 -8.23 -16.75 8.49
N PHE A 82 -7.46 -16.23 7.55
CA PHE A 82 -7.09 -16.94 6.33
C PHE A 82 -5.98 -17.98 6.61
N ARG A 83 -5.94 -19.08 5.82
CA ARG A 83 -4.83 -20.06 5.89
C ARG A 83 -3.50 -19.40 5.50
N LEU A 84 -2.56 -19.39 6.45
CA LEU A 84 -1.19 -18.83 6.33
C LEU A 84 -0.51 -19.13 4.99
N ARG A 85 -0.52 -20.40 4.55
CA ARG A 85 0.26 -20.86 3.39
C ARG A 85 -0.14 -20.20 2.06
N SER A 86 -1.42 -19.85 1.89
CA SER A 86 -1.92 -19.22 0.65
C SER A 86 -1.72 -17.69 0.66
N VAL A 87 -1.75 -17.08 1.84
CA VAL A 87 -1.59 -15.63 2.01
C VAL A 87 -0.14 -15.19 1.97
N LEU A 88 0.78 -16.01 2.50
CA LEU A 88 2.22 -15.70 2.59
C LEU A 88 2.81 -15.28 1.23
N TRP A 89 2.64 -16.10 0.20
CA TRP A 89 3.20 -15.85 -1.13
C TRP A 89 2.53 -14.69 -1.86
N GLY A 90 1.19 -14.62 -1.82
CA GLY A 90 0.45 -13.57 -2.48
C GLY A 90 0.72 -12.19 -1.89
N MET A 91 0.89 -12.09 -0.57
CA MET A 91 1.23 -10.84 0.09
C MET A 91 2.69 -10.45 -0.09
N LEU A 92 3.61 -11.42 -0.14
CA LEU A 92 5.03 -11.15 -0.36
C LEU A 92 5.26 -10.53 -1.75
N LEU A 93 4.69 -11.13 -2.81
CA LEU A 93 4.79 -10.58 -4.16
C LEU A 93 4.22 -9.16 -4.25
N ARG A 94 3.07 -8.92 -3.60
CA ARG A 94 2.44 -7.59 -3.59
C ARG A 94 3.29 -6.56 -2.85
N SER A 95 3.81 -6.90 -1.67
CA SER A 95 4.64 -5.98 -0.90
C SER A 95 5.96 -5.68 -1.62
N VAL A 96 6.61 -6.70 -2.21
CA VAL A 96 7.84 -6.53 -3.00
C VAL A 96 7.60 -5.54 -4.14
N VAL A 97 6.57 -5.77 -4.96
CA VAL A 97 6.31 -4.92 -6.14
C VAL A 97 5.98 -3.49 -5.72
N ILE A 98 5.10 -3.31 -4.74
CA ILE A 98 4.68 -1.97 -4.30
C ILE A 98 5.87 -1.23 -3.66
N CYS A 99 6.61 -1.86 -2.76
CA CYS A 99 7.77 -1.24 -2.11
C CYS A 99 8.88 -0.91 -3.10
N LEU A 100 9.21 -1.83 -4.01
CA LEU A 100 10.24 -1.61 -5.03
C LEU A 100 9.88 -0.43 -5.92
N VAL A 101 8.65 -0.38 -6.44
CA VAL A 101 8.21 0.71 -7.32
C VAL A 101 8.13 2.03 -6.55
N THR A 102 7.63 2.02 -5.31
CA THR A 102 7.54 3.24 -4.49
C THR A 102 8.94 3.81 -4.21
N VAL A 103 9.89 2.97 -3.79
CA VAL A 103 11.27 3.42 -3.53
C VAL A 103 11.94 3.89 -4.82
N LEU A 104 11.81 3.16 -5.92
CA LEU A 104 12.39 3.54 -7.20
C LEU A 104 11.88 4.92 -7.67
N ILE A 105 10.55 5.13 -7.61
CA ILE A 105 9.95 6.41 -8.01
C ILE A 105 10.40 7.54 -7.09
N THR A 106 10.39 7.33 -5.76
CA THR A 106 10.86 8.35 -4.81
C THR A 106 12.34 8.69 -5.00
N HIS A 107 13.17 7.71 -5.36
CA HIS A 107 14.58 7.90 -5.64
C HIS A 107 14.81 8.66 -6.96
N VAL A 108 14.15 8.27 -8.04
CA VAL A 108 14.27 8.94 -9.36
C VAL A 108 13.79 10.39 -9.30
N LEU A 109 12.70 10.66 -8.59
CA LEU A 109 12.16 12.01 -8.43
C LEU A 109 12.94 12.86 -7.40
N GLY A 110 13.82 12.25 -6.59
CA GLY A 110 14.48 12.92 -5.47
C GLY A 110 13.49 13.48 -4.43
N ALA A 111 12.24 13.02 -4.45
CA ALA A 111 11.09 13.64 -3.79
C ALA A 111 10.62 12.82 -2.59
N TYR A 112 11.54 12.40 -1.72
CA TYR A 112 11.23 11.55 -0.56
C TYR A 112 10.23 12.17 0.42
N ARG A 113 10.13 13.50 0.46
CA ARG A 113 9.13 14.24 1.28
C ARG A 113 7.68 13.96 0.86
N PHE A 114 7.47 13.57 -0.40
CA PHE A 114 6.15 13.21 -0.92
C PHE A 114 5.95 11.69 -0.96
N GLY A 115 6.77 10.93 -0.22
CA GLY A 115 6.73 9.47 -0.18
C GLY A 115 5.34 8.92 0.18
N ILE A 116 4.59 9.58 1.06
CA ILE A 116 3.19 9.21 1.37
C ILE A 116 2.30 9.28 0.14
N ILE A 117 2.35 10.38 -0.61
CA ILE A 117 1.50 10.58 -1.78
C ILE A 117 1.87 9.57 -2.87
N ILE A 118 3.17 9.41 -3.13
CA ILE A 118 3.69 8.45 -4.10
C ILE A 118 3.28 7.03 -3.70
N GLY A 119 3.45 6.66 -2.43
CA GLY A 119 3.07 5.36 -1.89
C GLY A 119 1.59 5.08 -2.03
N ILE A 120 0.71 6.05 -1.75
CA ILE A 120 -0.74 5.90 -1.93
C ILE A 120 -1.06 5.68 -3.41
N VAL A 121 -0.53 6.51 -4.32
CA VAL A 121 -0.80 6.40 -5.76
C VAL A 121 -0.32 5.07 -6.32
N VAL A 122 0.91 4.67 -5.99
CA VAL A 122 1.50 3.39 -6.42
C VAL A 122 0.74 2.20 -5.83
N GLY A 123 0.43 2.25 -4.52
CA GLY A 123 -0.32 1.19 -3.84
C GLY A 123 -1.72 0.99 -4.41
N LEU A 124 -2.40 2.09 -4.75
CA LEU A 124 -3.74 2.05 -5.35
C LEU A 124 -3.69 1.54 -6.80
N PHE A 125 -2.70 1.99 -7.59
CA PHE A 125 -2.50 1.57 -8.98
C PHE A 125 -2.17 0.08 -9.09
N PHE A 126 -1.17 -0.40 -8.35
CA PHE A 126 -0.79 -1.81 -8.35
C PHE A 126 -1.82 -2.69 -7.65
N GLY A 127 -2.44 -2.20 -6.56
CA GLY A 127 -3.52 -2.91 -5.89
C GLY A 127 -4.71 -3.16 -6.83
N TYR A 128 -5.11 -2.15 -7.60
CA TYR A 128 -6.15 -2.26 -8.62
C TYR A 128 -5.76 -3.18 -9.76
N LEU A 129 -4.56 -3.02 -10.33
CA LEU A 129 -4.05 -3.88 -11.41
C LEU A 129 -4.08 -5.35 -11.02
N ILE A 130 -3.55 -5.70 -9.86
CA ILE A 130 -3.53 -7.08 -9.37
C ILE A 130 -4.95 -7.59 -9.16
N CYS A 131 -5.86 -6.76 -8.64
CA CYS A 131 -7.26 -7.13 -8.48
C CYS A 131 -7.94 -7.43 -9.83
N SER A 132 -7.68 -6.60 -10.85
CA SER A 132 -8.23 -6.77 -12.20
C SER A 132 -7.70 -8.02 -12.91
N VAL A 133 -6.41 -8.33 -12.76
CA VAL A 133 -5.79 -9.52 -13.33
C VAL A 133 -6.33 -10.77 -12.65
N PHE A 134 -6.41 -10.80 -11.32
CA PHE A 134 -7.00 -11.95 -10.60
C PHE A 134 -8.46 -12.17 -10.95
N ALA A 135 -9.24 -11.10 -11.17
CA ALA A 135 -10.62 -11.21 -11.62
C ALA A 135 -10.72 -11.83 -13.01
N ARG A 136 -9.82 -11.47 -13.94
CA ARG A 136 -9.77 -12.05 -15.29
C ARG A 136 -9.27 -13.50 -15.34
N VAL A 137 -8.39 -13.91 -14.43
CA VAL A 137 -7.84 -15.28 -14.41
C VAL A 137 -8.81 -16.29 -13.78
N ARG A 138 -9.79 -15.83 -12.99
CA ARG A 138 -10.82 -16.68 -12.35
C ARG A 138 -12.17 -16.70 -13.08
N GLY A 139 -12.39 -15.81 -14.05
CA GLY A 139 -13.57 -15.79 -14.91
C GLY A 139 -13.30 -16.48 -16.22
#